data_AF-A0A959JAC7-F1
#
_entry.id   AF-A0A959JAC7-F1
#
_cell.length_a   1.000
_cell.length_b   1.000
_cell.length_c   1.000
_cell.angle_alpha   90.00
_cell.angle_beta   90.00
_cell.angle_gamma   90.00
#
_symmetry.space_group_name_H-M   'P 1'
#
loop_
_entity.id
_entity.type
_entity.pdbx_description
1 polymer ?
#
loop_
_entity_poly.entity_id
_entity_poly.type
_entity_poly.pdbx_seq_one_letter_code
_entity_poly.pdbx_strand_id
1 'polypeptide(L)' 'MLIIEVKEGESIDRALKRYKRKHRQINLMRQLRDRKYFTKPSEARRNQILKAVYRNEKSIQEMED' A
#
# COMPACT_ATOMS: atom_id res chain seq x y z
N MET A 1 7.41 -3.81 -14.74
CA MET A 1 8.82 -4.09 -14.38
C MET A 1 9.38 -2.88 -13.65
N LEU A 2 10.03 -3.07 -12.50
CA LEU A 2 10.58 -1.96 -11.71
C LEU A 2 12.00 -1.66 -12.16
N ILE A 3 12.18 -0.55 -12.87
CA ILE A 3 13.50 -0.09 -13.32
C ILE A 3 13.98 1.03 -12.37
N ILE A 4 15.24 0.96 -11.98
CA ILE A 4 15.96 2.01 -11.25
C ILE A 4 17.21 2.38 -12.06
N GLU A 5 17.45 3.67 -12.22
CA GLU A 5 18.66 4.17 -12.86
C GLU A 5 19.78 4.30 -11.82
N VAL A 6 20.93 3.69 -12.12
CA VAL A 6 22.14 3.82 -11.31
C VAL A 6 23.04 4.83 -12.03
N LYS A 7 23.40 5.92 -11.37
CA LYS A 7 24.31 6.93 -11.91
C LYS A 7 25.77 6.56 -11.60
N GLU A 8 26.71 7.00 -12.42
CA GLU A 8 28.14 6.83 -12.17
C GLU A 8 28.54 7.48 -10.82
N GLY A 9 29.31 6.76 -10.01
CA GLY A 9 29.70 7.16 -8.65
C GLY A 9 28.67 6.86 -7.56
N GLU A 10 27.52 6.27 -7.87
CA GLU A 10 26.54 5.88 -6.85
C GLU A 10 26.85 4.51 -6.24
N SER A 11 26.89 4.43 -4.90
CA SER A 11 27.01 3.15 -4.20
C SER A 11 25.80 2.24 -4.48
N ILE A 12 26.09 0.97 -4.76
CA ILE A 12 25.11 -0.10 -5.02
C ILE A 12 24.05 -0.17 -3.90
N ASP A 13 24.43 0.04 -2.64
CA ASP A 13 23.51 0.02 -1.51
C ASP A 13 22.43 1.10 -1.59
N ARG A 14 22.77 2.27 -2.14
CA ARG A 14 21.83 3.38 -2.32
C ARG A 14 20.82 3.05 -3.42
N ALA A 15 21.26 2.40 -4.49
CA ALA A 15 20.40 1.90 -5.56
C ALA A 15 19.43 0.83 -5.01
N LEU A 16 19.93 -0.15 -4.25
CA LEU A 16 19.10 -1.19 -3.62
C LEU A 16 18.07 -0.62 -2.64
N LYS A 17 18.45 0.37 -1.82
CA LYS A 17 17.50 1.07 -0.92
C LYS A 17 16.39 1.76 -1.70
N ARG A 18 16.70 2.42 -2.83
CA ARG A 18 15.68 3.04 -3.70
C ARG A 18 14.75 2.01 -4.31
N TYR A 19 15.28 0.92 -4.82
CA TYR A 19 14.48 -0.19 -5.34
C TYR A 19 13.53 -0.73 -4.26
N LYS A 20 14.03 -1.00 -3.05
CA LYS A 20 13.22 -1.49 -1.92
C LYS A 20 12.12 -0.50 -1.51
N ARG A 21 12.36 0.81 -1.61
CA ARG A 21 11.33 1.84 -1.38
C ARG A 21 10.29 1.84 -2.50
N LYS A 22 10.72 1.84 -3.77
CA LYS A 22 9.85 1.82 -4.96
C LYS A 22 8.95 0.57 -4.98
N HIS A 23 9.51 -0.60 -4.64
CA HIS A 23 8.77 -1.85 -4.50
C HIS A 23 7.70 -1.77 -3.41
N ARG A 24 8.02 -1.19 -2.25
CA ARG A 24 7.04 -0.99 -1.16
C ARG A 24 5.95 0.01 -1.54
N GLN A 25 6.30 1.13 -2.17
CA GLN A 25 5.34 2.17 -2.57
C GLN A 25 4.29 1.65 -3.55
N ILE A 26 4.68 0.76 -4.48
CA ILE A 26 3.77 0.15 -5.45
C ILE A 26 2.82 -0.86 -4.80
N ASN A 27 3.13 -1.33 -3.59
CA ASN A 27 2.34 -2.33 -2.87
C ASN A 27 2.12 -3.62 -3.68
N LEU A 28 3.10 -4.03 -4.50
CA LEU A 28 2.98 -5.17 -5.41
C LEU A 28 2.57 -6.45 -4.68
N MET A 29 3.20 -6.73 -3.53
CA MET A 29 2.87 -7.90 -2.70
C MET A 29 1.44 -7.89 -2.19
N ARG A 30 0.88 -6.72 -1.88
CA ARG A 30 -0.52 -6.60 -1.45
C ARG A 30 -1.44 -6.95 -2.62
N GLN A 31 -1.20 -6.35 -3.79
CA GLN A 31 -1.99 -6.62 -4.99
C GLN A 31 -1.94 -8.10 -5.41
N LEU A 32 -0.78 -8.74 -5.33
CA LEU A 32 -0.64 -10.17 -5.64
C LEU A 32 -1.46 -11.05 -4.68
N ARG A 33 -1.45 -10.72 -3.38
CA ARG A 33 -2.27 -11.44 -2.38
C ARG A 33 -3.76 -11.20 -2.60
N ASP A 34 -4.16 -9.97 -2.88
CA ASP A 34 -5.56 -9.60 -3.11
C ASP A 34 -6.11 -10.30 -4.36
N ARG A 35 -5.30 -10.44 -5.42
CA ARG A 35 -5.68 -11.11 -6.67
C ARG A 35 -5.63 -12.64 -6.61
N LYS A 36 -5.06 -13.22 -5.55
CA LYS A 36 -4.91 -14.67 -5.42
C LYS A 36 -6.26 -15.39 -5.35
N TYR A 37 -7.29 -14.71 -4.83
CA TYR A 37 -8.63 -15.26 -4.66
C TYR A 37 -9.66 -14.31 -5.25
N PHE A 38 -10.78 -14.86 -5.73
CA PHE A 38 -11.91 -14.05 -6.15
C PHE A 38 -12.65 -13.52 -4.92
N THR A 39 -12.80 -12.21 -4.80
CA THR A 39 -13.62 -11.56 -3.79
C THR A 39 -14.92 -11.08 -4.42
N LYS A 40 -16.07 -11.47 -3.85
CA LYS A 40 -17.36 -11.04 -4.38
C LYS A 40 -17.51 -9.51 -4.24
N PRO A 41 -18.08 -8.79 -5.23
CA PRO A 41 -18.25 -7.34 -5.16
C PRO A 41 -19.02 -6.86 -3.92
N SER A 42 -19.99 -7.66 -3.44
CA SER A 42 -20.75 -7.35 -2.22
C SER A 42 -19.87 -7.37 -0.96
N GLU A 43 -18.93 -8.31 -0.86
CA GLU A 43 -18.01 -8.41 0.27
C GLU A 43 -17.00 -7.26 0.26
N ALA A 44 -16.48 -6.91 -0.92
CA ALA A 44 -15.60 -5.76 -1.08
C ALA A 44 -16.29 -4.45 -0.66
N ARG A 45 -17.54 -4.23 -1.10
CA ARG A 45 -18.35 -3.06 -0.72
C ARG A 45 -18.59 -3.01 0.80
N ARG A 46 -18.95 -4.15 1.41
CA ARG A 46 -19.16 -4.23 2.86
C ARG A 46 -17.90 -3.83 3.65
N ASN A 47 -16.74 -4.36 3.27
CA ASN A 47 -15.47 -4.04 3.92
C ASN A 47 -15.10 -2.56 3.76
N GLN A 48 -15.43 -1.95 2.63
CA GLN A 48 -15.21 -0.51 2.40
C GLN A 48 -16.04 0.35 3.35
N ILE A 49 -17.33 0.03 3.52
CA ILE A 49 -18.24 0.77 4.42
C ILE A 49 -17.78 0.64 5.86
N LEU A 50 -17.50 -0.58 6.34
CA LEU A 50 -17.02 -0.81 7.71
C LEU A 50 -15.74 -0.02 8.00
N LYS A 51 -14.80 0.01 7.04
CA LYS A 51 -13.56 0.79 7.17
C LYS A 51 -13.80 2.31 7.13
N ALA A 52 -14.88 2.78 6.53
CA ALA A 52 -15.25 4.19 6.52
C ALA A 52 -15.86 4.60 7.86
N VAL A 53 -16.79 3.80 8.39
CA VAL A 53 -17.40 3.99 9.72
C VAL A 53 -16.32 4.08 10.80
N TYR A 54 -15.42 3.09 10.85
CA TYR A 54 -14.32 3.07 11.83
C TYR A 54 -13.43 4.33 11.75
N ARG A 55 -13.15 4.84 10.54
CA ARG A 55 -12.36 6.05 10.37
C ARG A 55 -13.09 7.30 10.85
N ASN A 56 -14.40 7.36 10.60
CA ASN A 56 -15.24 8.48 11.03
C ASN A 56 -15.37 8.52 12.56
N GLU A 57 -15.65 7.38 13.17
CA GLU A 57 -15.72 7.23 14.64
C GLU A 57 -14.40 7.68 15.27
N LYS A 58 -13.27 7.20 14.74
CA LYS A 58 -11.95 7.59 15.23
C LYS A 58 -11.70 9.10 15.09
N SER A 59 -12.07 9.73 13.97
CA SER A 59 -11.88 11.17 13.79
C SER A 59 -12.76 12.02 14.70
N ILE A 60 -13.98 11.56 15.00
CA ILE A 60 -14.87 12.26 15.94
C ILE A 60 -14.26 12.21 17.34
N GLN A 61 -13.78 11.03 17.76
CA GLN A 61 -13.13 10.87 19.06
C GLN A 61 -11.88 11.77 19.19
N GLU A 62 -11.05 11.87 18.16
CA GLU A 62 -9.88 12.77 18.13
C GLU A 62 -10.24 14.27 18.16
N MET A 63 -11.49 14.65 17.86
CA MET A 63 -11.97 16.04 17.98
C MET A 63 -12.63 16.35 19.32
N GLU A 64 -13.09 15.31 20.03
CA GLU A 64 -13.67 15.42 21.37
C GLU A 64 -12.60 15.46 22.47
N ASP A 65 -11.42 14.88 22.20
CA ASP A 65 -10.19 14.95 23.02
C ASP A 65 -9.39 16.25 22.77
#